data_AF-X1M938-F1
#
_entry.id   AF-X1M938-F1
#
_cell.length_a   1.000
_cell.length_b   1.000
_cell.length_c   1.000
_cell.angle_alpha   90.00
_cell.angle_beta   90.00
_cell.angle_gamma   90.00
#
_symmetry.space_group_name_H-M   'P 1'
#
loop_
_entity.id
_entity.type
_entity.pdbx_description
1 polymer ?
#
loop_
_entity_poly.entity_id
_entity_poly.type
_entity_poly.pdbx_seq_one_letter_code
_entity_poly.pdbx_strand_id
1 'polypeptide(L)' 'LVIRAIANLPPEFHSKLENVDVVVEEWPSPGQLKQLKIRHPGQLLGLYQGVPQIKRCRR' A
#
# COMPACT_ATOMS: atom_id res chain seq x y z
N LEU A 1 8.50 -8.95 -9.80
CA LEU A 1 7.46 -9.91 -9.36
C LEU A 1 6.14 -9.22 -9.06
N VAL A 2 6.11 -8.15 -8.25
CA VAL A 2 4.87 -7.40 -7.91
C VAL A 2 4.17 -6.76 -9.12
N ILE A 3 4.88 -6.04 -9.98
CA ILE A 3 4.28 -5.39 -11.17
C ILE A 3 3.58 -6.40 -12.10
N ARG A 4 4.15 -7.60 -12.26
CA ARG A 4 3.54 -8.67 -13.06
C ARG A 4 2.25 -9.19 -12.40
N ALA A 5 2.24 -9.33 -11.08
CA ALA A 5 1.04 -9.75 -10.36
C ALA A 5 -0.10 -8.74 -10.54
N ILE A 6 0.21 -7.43 -10.49
CA ILE A 6 -0.76 -6.36 -10.71
C ILE A 6 -1.28 -6.38 -12.15
N ALA A 7 -0.38 -6.49 -13.14
CA ALA A 7 -0.75 -6.54 -14.56
C ALA A 7 -1.67 -7.73 -14.90
N ASN A 8 -1.53 -8.83 -14.16
CA ASN A 8 -2.34 -10.05 -14.33
C ASN A 8 -3.64 -10.04 -13.52
N LEU A 9 -3.97 -8.97 -12.81
CA LEU A 9 -5.25 -8.87 -12.10
C LEU A 9 -6.42 -8.86 -13.10
N PRO A 10 -7.58 -9.44 -12.72
CA PRO A 10 -8.78 -9.38 -13.54
C PRO A 10 -9.18 -7.93 -13.91
N PRO A 11 -9.67 -7.67 -15.14
CA PRO A 11 -9.96 -6.32 -15.65
C PRO A 11 -10.83 -5.45 -14.73
N GLU A 12 -11.76 -6.06 -13.99
CA GLU A 12 -12.65 -5.37 -13.04
C GLU A 12 -11.92 -4.67 -11.87
N PHE A 13 -10.65 -4.97 -11.64
CA PHE A 13 -9.83 -4.33 -10.61
C PHE A 13 -8.98 -3.18 -11.14
N HIS A 14 -8.74 -3.08 -12.45
CA HIS A 14 -7.85 -2.06 -13.02
C HIS A 14 -8.38 -0.64 -12.78
N SER A 15 -9.68 -0.42 -12.99
CA SER A 15 -10.32 0.89 -12.72
C SER A 15 -10.24 1.31 -11.25
N LYS A 16 -10.16 0.35 -10.32
CA LYS A 16 -10.03 0.61 -8.88
C LYS A 16 -8.61 1.01 -8.46
N LEU A 17 -7.62 0.79 -9.34
CA LEU A 17 -6.21 1.07 -9.07
C LEU A 17 -5.72 2.38 -9.71
N GLU A 18 -6.54 3.08 -10.50
CA GLU A 18 -6.16 4.32 -11.20
C GLU A 18 -5.56 5.40 -10.28
N ASN A 19 -6.01 5.46 -9.01
CA ASN A 19 -5.51 6.38 -8.00
C ASN A 19 -4.90 5.64 -6.79
N VAL A 20 -4.24 4.51 -7.05
CA VAL A 20 -3.52 3.72 -6.04
C VAL A 20 -2.08 3.59 -6.48
N ASP A 21 -1.16 3.98 -5.61
CA ASP A 21 0.25 3.70 -5.79
C ASP A 21 0.63 2.43 -5.03
N VAL A 22 1.49 1.60 -5.62
CA VAL A 22 1.95 0.34 -5.03
C VAL A 22 3.46 0.38 -4.85
N VAL A 23 3.87 0.55 -3.61
CA VAL A 23 5.29 0.62 -3.22
C VAL A 23 5.72 -0.74 -2.66
N VAL A 24 6.94 -1.16 -3.02
CA VAL A 24 7.56 -2.38 -2.49
C VAL A 24 8.71 -1.95 -1.59
N GLU A 25 8.63 -2.32 -0.32
CA GLU A 25 9.66 -2.05 0.69
C GLU A 25 10.17 -3.36 1.27
N GLU A 26 11.42 -3.37 1.76
CA GLU A 26 12.02 -4.55 2.38
C GLU A 26 11.43 -4.83 3.77
N TRP A 27 11.23 -3.77 4.56
CA TRP A 27 10.65 -3.84 5.89
C TRP A 27 9.73 -2.65 6.15
N PRO A 28 8.66 -2.82 6.94
CA PRO A 28 7.84 -1.70 7.36
C PRO A 28 8.61 -0.75 8.29
N SER A 29 8.29 0.54 8.19
CA SER A 29 8.83 1.55 9.08
C SER A 29 8.39 1.32 10.54
N PRO A 30 9.19 1.79 11.53
CA PRO A 30 8.80 1.73 12.94
C PRO A 30 7.47 2.45 13.23
N GLY A 31 7.18 3.52 12.49
CA GLY A 31 5.92 4.26 12.61
C GLY A 31 4.70 3.44 12.20
N GLN A 32 4.79 2.71 11.07
CA GLN A 32 3.73 1.81 10.61
C GLN A 32 3.51 0.67 11.62
N LEU A 33 4.58 0.04 12.13
CA LEU A 33 4.47 -1.03 13.14
C LEU A 33 3.78 -0.54 14.41
N LYS A 34 4.16 0.64 14.91
CA LYS A 34 3.54 1.26 16.08
C LYS A 34 2.06 1.56 15.85
N GLN A 35 1.70 2.13 14.70
CA GLN A 35 0.32 2.46 14.36
C GLN A 35 -0.58 1.21 14.28
N LEU A 36 -0.05 0.12 13.73
CA LEU A 36 -0.77 -1.15 13.57
C LEU A 36 -0.69 -2.06 14.80
N LYS A 37 0.07 -1.67 15.84
CA LYS A 37 0.34 -2.47 17.05
C LYS A 37 0.92 -3.86 16.73
N ILE A 38 1.73 -3.95 15.67
CA ILE A 38 2.42 -5.17 15.26
C ILE A 38 3.78 -5.24 15.95
N ARG A 39 4.07 -6.37 16.59
CA ARG A 39 5.32 -6.57 17.35
C ARG A 39 6.46 -7.10 16.49
N HIS A 40 6.17 -7.95 15.50
CA HIS A 40 7.18 -8.58 14.64
C HIS A 40 7.00 -8.11 13.19
N PRO A 41 8.00 -7.47 12.56
CA PRO A 41 7.89 -6.95 11.19
C PRO A 41 7.43 -7.99 10.17
N GLY A 42 7.89 -9.24 10.31
CA GLY A 42 7.51 -10.35 9.41
C GLY A 42 6.04 -10.78 9.46
N GLN A 43 5.23 -10.24 10.40
CA GLN A 43 3.78 -10.47 10.41
C GLN A 43 3.04 -9.55 9.43
N LEU A 44 3.67 -8.46 8.96
CA LEU A 44 3.05 -7.52 8.03
C LEU A 44 3.47 -7.85 6.59
N LEU A 45 2.57 -8.50 5.85
CA LEU A 45 2.81 -8.90 4.46
C LEU A 45 2.33 -7.86 3.44
N GLY A 46 1.56 -6.87 3.88
CA GLY A 46 1.05 -5.79 3.05
C GLY A 46 0.32 -4.75 3.90
N LEU A 47 0.33 -3.51 3.43
CA LEU A 47 -0.27 -2.38 4.13
C LEU A 47 -1.04 -1.49 3.15
N TYR A 48 -2.34 -1.30 3.40
CA TYR A 48 -3.14 -0.31 2.70
C TYR A 48 -3.14 1.01 3.48
N GLN A 49 -2.70 2.11 2.84
CA GLN A 49 -2.69 3.44 3.46
C GLN A 49 -3.54 4.42 2.65
N GLY A 50 -4.60 4.93 3.27
CA GLY A 50 -5.43 5.97 2.67
C GLY A 50 -4.82 7.36 2.89
N VAL A 51 -4.73 8.15 1.81
CA VAL A 51 -4.41 9.59 1.89
C VAL A 51 -5.71 10.41 1.95
N PRO A 52 -6.00 11.10 3.08
CA PRO A 52 -7.18 11.96 3.22
C PRO A 52 -7.27 13.00 2.10
N GLN A 53 -8.49 13.29 1.63
CA GLN A 53 -8.73 14.23 0.52
C GLN A 53 -8.09 15.61 0.75
N ILE A 54 -8.22 16.15 1.98
CA ILE A 54 -7.62 17.44 2.38
C ILE A 54 -6.08 17.48 2.28
N LYS A 55 -5.42 16.31 2.17
CA LYS A 55 -3.97 16.20 2.03
C LYS A 55 -3.51 15.91 0.59
N ARG A 56 -4.44 15.70 -0.35
CA ARG A 56 -4.12 15.39 -1.75
C ARG A 56 -3.75 16.62 -2.58
N CYS A 57 -4.30 17.79 -2.21
CA CYS A 57 -3.97 19.07 -2.84
C CYS A 57 -3.29 20.00 -1.83
N ARG A 58 -1.96 20.00 -1.86
CA ARG A 58 -1.19 21.22 -1.59
C ARG A 58 -0.48 21.54 -2.90
N ARG A 59 -0.80 22.68 -3.48
CA ARG A 59 0.05 23.31 -4.50
C ARG A 59 1.37 23.70 -3.86
#